data_AF-A0AAW1KL32-F1
#
_entry.id   AF-A0AAW1KL32-F1
#
_cell.length_a   1.000
_cell.length_b   1.000
_cell.length_c   1.000
_cell.angle_alpha   90.00
_cell.angle_beta   90.00
_cell.angle_gamma   90.00
#
_symmetry.space_group_name_H-M   'P 1'
#
loop_
_entity.id
_entity.type
_entity.pdbx_description
1 polymer ?
#
loop_
_entity_poly.entity_id
_entity_poly.type
_entity_poly.pdbx_seq_one_letter_code
_entity_poly.pdbx_strand_id
1 'polypeptide(L)'
;MSDKTVKRKQLNIADKIAIIGEVDSGAKKADVCRKYNLPPSSLSTLLKNKEKLIQSFPYNSKERKRLKTTTFEDLDEVLLNWFKQQRNSNIPISGSSLWKEQVLSVKY
;
A
#
# COMPACT_ATOMS: atom_id res chain seq x y z
N MET A 1 -31.48 8.85 -18.78
CA MET A 1 -30.05 8.66 -19.06
C MET A 1 -29.55 7.54 -18.17
N SER A 2 -29.07 6.43 -18.75
CA SER A 2 -28.73 5.22 -17.99
C SER A 2 -27.39 5.41 -17.27
N ASP A 3 -27.42 5.55 -15.95
CA ASP A 3 -26.22 5.55 -15.10
C ASP A 3 -25.65 4.13 -15.10
N LYS A 4 -24.69 3.89 -16.00
CA LYS A 4 -23.93 2.63 -15.99
C LYS A 4 -23.10 2.65 -14.71
N THR A 5 -23.53 1.90 -13.70
CA THR A 5 -22.77 1.69 -12.47
C THR A 5 -21.40 1.08 -12.83
N VAL A 6 -20.38 1.93 -12.94
CA VAL A 6 -19.03 1.47 -13.28
C VAL A 6 -18.51 0.65 -12.11
N LYS A 7 -18.34 -0.66 -12.33
CA LYS A 7 -17.79 -1.57 -11.33
C LYS A 7 -16.41 -1.05 -10.90
N ARG A 8 -16.24 -0.81 -9.60
CA ARG A 8 -15.00 -0.24 -9.05
C ARG A 8 -13.83 -1.19 -9.30
N LYS A 9 -12.90 -0.79 -10.19
CA LYS A 9 -11.66 -1.51 -10.44
C LYS A 9 -10.65 -1.19 -9.34
N GLN A 10 -10.09 -2.23 -8.73
CA GLN A 10 -8.96 -2.10 -7.81
C GLN A 10 -7.67 -1.99 -8.62
N LEU A 11 -7.01 -0.85 -8.54
CA LEU A 11 -5.72 -0.59 -9.20
C LEU A 11 -4.55 -0.92 -8.27
N ASN A 12 -3.46 -1.41 -8.86
CA ASN A 12 -2.19 -1.62 -8.15
C ASN A 12 -1.53 -0.26 -7.85
N ILE A 13 -0.61 -0.23 -6.88
CA ILE A 13 0.14 1.00 -6.56
C ILE A 13 0.95 1.49 -7.78
N ALA A 14 1.53 0.59 -8.58
CA ALA A 14 2.24 0.98 -9.79
C ALA A 14 1.34 1.69 -10.81
N ASP A 15 0.17 1.13 -11.13
CA ASP A 15 -0.79 1.73 -12.07
C ASP A 15 -1.25 3.10 -11.57
N LYS A 16 -1.49 3.22 -10.26
CA LYS A 16 -1.88 4.48 -9.61
C LYS A 16 -0.83 5.58 -9.81
N ILE A 17 0.45 5.24 -9.68
CA ILE A 17 1.56 6.19 -9.87
C ILE A 17 1.71 6.55 -11.35
N ALA A 18 1.55 5.59 -12.27
CA ALA A 18 1.56 5.87 -13.70
C ALA A 18 0.44 6.85 -14.10
N ILE A 19 -0.77 6.66 -13.57
CA ILE A 19 -1.90 7.57 -13.79
C ILE A 19 -1.60 8.98 -13.24
N ILE A 20 -1.02 9.08 -12.05
CA ILE A 20 -0.63 10.38 -11.47
C ILE A 20 0.42 11.05 -12.36
N GLY A 21 1.43 10.30 -12.81
CA GLY A 21 2.48 10.80 -13.70
C GLY A 21 1.94 11.30 -15.05
N GLU A 22 0.94 10.62 -15.63
CA GLU A 22 0.26 11.09 -16.85
C GLU A 22 -0.55 12.37 -16.62
N VAL A 23 -1.17 12.54 -15.45
CA VAL A 23 -1.89 13.78 -15.14
C VAL A 23 -0.90 14.92 -14.89
N ASP A 24 0.19 14.68 -14.17
CA ASP A 24 1.21 15.68 -13.86
C ASP A 24 2.02 16.08 -15.12
N SER A 25 2.14 15.20 -16.12
CA SER A 25 2.74 15.53 -17.43
C SER A 25 1.84 16.40 -18.32
N GLY A 26 0.64 16.75 -17.84
CA GLY A 26 -0.28 17.67 -18.53
C GLY A 26 -1.37 16.99 -19.35
N ALA A 27 -1.56 15.67 -19.23
CA ALA A 27 -2.66 15.01 -19.91
C ALA A 27 -4.02 15.48 -19.39
N LYS A 28 -4.99 15.61 -20.31
CA LYS A 28 -6.36 15.96 -19.94
C LYS A 28 -6.96 14.84 -19.07
N LYS A 29 -7.48 15.23 -17.89
CA LYS A 29 -8.11 14.30 -16.93
C LYS A 29 -9.20 13.43 -17.57
N ALA A 30 -9.96 13.97 -18.52
CA ALA A 30 -10.99 13.23 -19.25
C ALA A 30 -10.41 12.09 -20.11
N ASP A 31 -9.27 12.33 -20.75
CA ASP A 31 -8.62 11.33 -21.61
C ASP A 31 -7.94 10.24 -20.77
N VAL A 32 -7.35 10.61 -19.63
CA VAL A 32 -6.84 9.65 -18.64
C VAL A 32 -7.98 8.78 -18.08
N CYS A 33 -9.14 9.36 -17.77
CA CYS A 33 -10.30 8.60 -17.33
C CYS A 33 -10.76 7.59 -18.39
N ARG A 34 -10.78 7.98 -19.68
CA ARG A 34 -11.13 7.08 -20.79
C ARG A 34 -10.11 5.97 -20.97
N LYS A 35 -8.81 6.30 -20.99
CA LYS A 35 -7.70 5.36 -21.19
C LYS A 35 -7.67 4.27 -20.11
N TYR A 36 -7.89 4.65 -18.86
CA TYR A 36 -7.85 3.72 -17.73
C TYR A 36 -9.22 3.16 -17.34
N ASN A 37 -10.29 3.55 -18.06
CA ASN A 37 -11.68 3.23 -17.76
C ASN A 37 -12.05 3.55 -16.29
N LEU A 38 -11.68 4.75 -15.85
CA LEU A 38 -11.88 5.22 -14.48
C LEU A 38 -13.01 6.25 -14.41
N PRO A 39 -13.86 6.18 -13.37
CA PRO A 39 -14.74 7.27 -13.02
C PRO A 39 -13.93 8.53 -12.66
N PRO A 40 -14.40 9.74 -13.02
CA PRO A 40 -13.73 10.99 -12.64
C PRO A 40 -13.53 11.12 -11.12
N SER A 41 -14.48 10.64 -10.31
CA SER A 41 -14.39 10.63 -8.85
C SER A 41 -13.22 9.78 -8.31
N SER A 42 -12.91 8.67 -8.97
CA SER A 42 -11.76 7.81 -8.65
C SER A 42 -10.45 8.53 -8.94
N LEU A 43 -10.37 9.25 -10.07
CA LEU A 43 -9.19 10.04 -10.43
C LEU A 43 -8.98 11.20 -9.45
N SER A 44 -10.04 11.90 -9.03
CA SER A 44 -9.94 12.93 -7.99
C SER A 44 -9.43 12.37 -6.66
N THR A 45 -9.92 11.21 -6.24
CA THR A 45 -9.49 10.56 -5.00
C THR A 45 -8.03 10.11 -5.08
N LEU A 46 -7.59 9.66 -6.27
CA LEU A 46 -6.22 9.28 -6.53
C LEU A 46 -5.26 10.47 -6.39
N LEU A 47 -5.61 11.60 -7.01
CA LEU A 47 -4.83 12.83 -6.95
C LEU A 47 -4.75 13.40 -5.53
N LYS A 48 -5.83 13.30 -4.73
CA LYS A 48 -5.80 13.70 -3.31
C LYS A 48 -4.83 12.86 -2.47
N ASN A 49 -4.69 11.58 -2.79
CA ASN A 49 -3.82 10.65 -2.07
C ASN A 49 -2.43 10.49 -2.71
N LYS A 50 -2.05 11.36 -3.66
CA LYS A 50 -0.82 11.21 -4.45
C LYS A 50 0.45 11.19 -3.58
N GLU A 51 0.54 12.06 -2.59
CA GLU A 51 1.71 12.19 -1.72
C GLU A 51 1.94 10.92 -0.91
N LYS A 52 0.88 10.38 -0.30
CA LYS A 52 0.91 9.12 0.44
C LYS A 52 1.35 7.96 -0.45
N LEU A 53 0.86 7.91 -1.70
CA LEU A 53 1.25 6.87 -2.65
C LEU A 53 2.74 6.97 -3.03
N ILE A 54 3.25 8.17 -3.30
CA ILE A 54 4.65 8.41 -3.64
C ILE A 54 5.57 8.04 -2.46
N GLN A 55 5.26 8.51 -1.25
CA GLN A 55 6.04 8.20 -0.05
C GLN A 55 6.06 6.70 0.27
N SER A 56 4.93 6.02 0.07
CA SER A 56 4.82 4.59 0.36
C SER A 56 5.39 3.67 -0.73
N PHE A 57 5.63 4.18 -1.94
CA PHE A 57 6.07 3.38 -3.09
C PHE A 57 7.37 2.61 -2.87
N PRO A 58 8.47 3.19 -2.33
CA PRO A 58 9.72 2.47 -2.14
C PRO A 58 9.62 1.35 -1.10
N TYR A 59 8.69 1.47 -0.14
CA TYR A 59 8.53 0.53 0.97
C TYR A 59 7.49 -0.58 0.68
N ASN A 60 6.75 -0.49 -0.43
CA ASN A 60 5.66 -1.42 -0.75
C ASN A 60 5.90 -2.16 -2.06
N SER A 61 5.38 -3.39 -2.14
CA SER A 61 5.37 -4.14 -3.41
C SER A 61 4.49 -3.46 -4.45
N LYS A 62 4.98 -3.41 -5.69
CA LYS A 62 4.31 -2.81 -6.86
C LYS A 62 2.93 -3.42 -7.15
N GLU A 63 2.76 -4.70 -6.81
CA GLU A 63 1.51 -5.45 -7.03
C GLU A 63 0.44 -5.20 -5.96
N ARG A 64 0.82 -4.57 -4.85
CA ARG A 64 -0.11 -4.31 -3.74
C ARG A 64 -1.17 -3.31 -4.19
N LYS A 65 -2.44 -3.63 -3.93
CA LYS A 65 -3.61 -2.81 -4.30
C LYS A 65 -4.04 -1.82 -3.21
N ARG A 66 -3.74 -2.14 -1.94
CA ARG A 66 -4.14 -1.38 -0.75
C ARG A 66 -2.95 -1.15 0.17
N LEU A 67 -2.74 0.10 0.57
CA LEU A 67 -1.85 0.43 1.69
C LEU A 67 -2.58 0.04 2.99
N LYS A 68 -1.99 -0.87 3.76
CA LYS A 68 -2.48 -1.20 5.09
C LYS A 68 -1.68 -0.37 6.08
N THR A 69 -2.34 0.56 6.76
CA THR A 69 -1.82 1.18 7.97
C THR A 69 -2.09 0.20 9.10
N THR A 70 -1.03 -0.26 9.76
CA THR A 70 -1.15 -1.04 10.99
C THR A 70 -1.58 -0.10 12.13
N THR A 71 -2.37 -0.59 13.08
CA THR A 71 -2.76 0.20 14.26
C THR A 71 -1.65 0.27 15.31
N PHE A 72 -0.62 -0.56 15.19
CA PHE A 72 0.48 -0.68 16.15
C PHE A 72 1.82 -0.64 15.41
N GLU A 73 2.19 0.55 14.95
CA GLU A 73 3.43 0.74 14.17
C GLU A 73 4.67 0.41 15.00
N ASP A 74 4.68 0.82 16.28
CA ASP A 74 5.75 0.51 17.23
C ASP A 74 5.95 -1.00 17.44
N LEU A 75 4.85 -1.76 17.55
CA LEU A 75 4.93 -3.22 17.72
C LEU A 75 5.45 -3.89 16.45
N ASP A 76 4.95 -3.47 15.29
CA ASP A 76 5.39 -4.01 14.00
C ASP A 76 6.88 -3.71 13.76
N GLU A 77 7.38 -2.54 14.20
CA GLU A 77 8.80 -2.19 14.11
C GLU A 77 9.68 -3.06 15.02
N VAL A 78 9.27 -3.26 16.29
CA VAL A 78 9.98 -4.12 17.25
C VAL A 78 10.03 -5.57 16.74
N LEU A 79 8.90 -6.09 16.24
CA LEU A 79 8.81 -7.43 15.66
C LEU A 79 9.69 -7.57 14.42
N LEU A 80 9.71 -6.55 13.55
CA LEU A 80 10.54 -6.56 12.34
C LEU A 80 12.03 -6.53 12.68
N ASN A 81 12.43 -5.74 13.68
CA ASN A 81 13.82 -5.68 14.14
C ASN A 81 14.26 -7.02 14.73
N TRP A 82 13.45 -7.61 15.60
CA TRP A 82 13.70 -8.94 16.16
C TRP A 82 13.80 -10.01 15.07
N PHE A 83 12.89 -10.00 14.09
CA PHE A 83 12.93 -10.97 12.99
C PHE A 83 14.22 -10.85 12.16
N LYS A 84 14.70 -9.61 11.91
CA LYS A 84 15.99 -9.39 11.24
C LYS A 84 17.16 -9.94 12.05
N GLN A 85 17.16 -9.73 13.38
CA GLN A 85 18.18 -10.28 14.27
C GLN A 85 18.19 -11.81 14.22
N GLN A 86 17.03 -12.46 14.35
CA GLN A 86 16.96 -13.93 14.35
C GLN A 86 17.33 -14.54 13.00
N ARG A 87 16.99 -13.88 11.89
CA ARG A 87 17.42 -14.28 10.55
C ARG A 87 18.94 -14.18 10.39
N ASN A 88 19.56 -13.17 10.97
CA ASN A 88 21.02 -13.02 10.98
C ASN A 88 21.70 -14.09 11.85
N SER A 89 21.03 -14.55 12.91
CA SER A 89 21.45 -15.67 13.75
C SER A 89 21.17 -17.06 13.15
N ASN A 90 20.61 -17.13 11.94
CA ASN A 90 20.27 -18.37 11.21
C ASN A 90 19.38 -19.35 12.00
N ILE A 91 18.56 -18.83 12.92
CA ILE A 91 17.65 -19.63 13.74
C ILE A 91 16.39 -19.91 12.92
N PRO A 92 15.97 -21.18 12.72
CA PRO A 92 14.73 -21.49 12.03
C PRO A 92 13.54 -21.06 12.89
N ILE A 93 12.86 -20.00 12.46
CA ILE A 93 11.71 -19.44 13.17
C ILE A 93 10.45 -20.21 12.73
N SER A 94 9.97 -21.11 13.59
CA SER A 94 8.65 -21.73 13.42
C SER A 94 7.56 -20.72 13.76
N GLY A 95 6.48 -20.68 12.99
CA GLY A 95 5.39 -19.70 13.16
C GLY A 95 4.73 -19.73 14.55
N SER A 96 4.86 -20.85 15.28
CA SER A 96 4.32 -21.03 16.64
C SER A 96 5.20 -20.47 17.76
N SER A 97 6.50 -20.27 17.53
CA SER A 97 7.43 -19.72 18.54
C SER A 97 7.42 -18.18 18.57
N LEU A 98 6.86 -17.53 17.55
CA LEU A 98 6.78 -16.07 17.41
C LEU A 98 6.04 -15.35 18.55
N TRP A 99 4.96 -15.94 19.06
CA TRP A 99 4.05 -15.23 19.98
C TRP A 99 4.43 -15.38 21.46
N LYS A 100 5.18 -16.42 21.82
CA LYS A 100 5.47 -16.73 23.23
C LYS A 100 6.56 -15.84 23.82
N GLU A 101 7.57 -15.50 23.04
CA GLU A 101 8.76 -14.81 23.55
C GLU A 101 8.56 -13.28 23.65
N GLN A 102 7.82 -12.68 22.70
CA GLN A 102 7.59 -11.23 22.67
C GLN A 102 6.56 -10.74 23.71
N VAL A 103 5.53 -11.54 24.04
CA VAL A 103 4.53 -11.17 25.07
C VAL A 103 5.15 -11.09 26.47
N LEU A 104 6.26 -11.78 26.71
CA LEU A 104 6.96 -11.78 28.00
C LEU A 104 7.86 -10.54 28.18
N SER A 105 8.45 -9.99 27.11
CA SER A 105 9.33 -8.81 27.18
C SER A 105 8.61 -7.46 27.22
N VAL A 106 7.34 -7.38 26.80
CA VAL A 106 6.53 -6.15 26.88
C VAL A 106 5.91 -5.94 28.27
N LYS A 107 6.01 -6.94 29.16
CA LYS A 107 5.53 -6.87 30.54
C LYS A 107 6.67 -6.60 31.54
N TYR A 108 7.43 -5.52 31.41
CA TYR A 108 8.15 -4.86 32.52
C TYR A 108 8.40 -3.40 32.20
#